data_AF-A0A2V8YT48-F1
#
_entry.id   AF-A0A2V8YT48-F1
#
_cell.length_a   1.000
_cell.length_b   1.000
_cell.length_c   1.000
_cell.angle_alpha   90.00
_cell.angle_beta   90.00
_cell.angle_gamma   90.00
#
_symmetry.space_group_name_H-M   'P 1'
#
loop_
_entity.id
_entity.type
_entity.pdbx_description
1 polymer ?
#
loop_
_entity_poly.entity_id
_entity_poly.type
_entity_poly.pdbx_seq_one_letter_code
_entity_poly.pdbx_strand_id
1 'polypeptide(L)'
;MQPVLFDSSIYITALRTGDEAALSLRRLAVDSPIWLSAVVLEELYAGIAPRGRHVLERFERDFEKARRILVPNLNDWTQTGKVLARLAAKYDYEKIG
;
A
#
# COMPACT_ATOMS: atom_id res chain seq x y z
N MET A 1 -16.50 -5.34 -11.70
CA MET A 1 -15.08 -5.73 -11.52
C MET A 1 -14.62 -5.37 -10.13
N GLN A 2 -13.81 -6.22 -9.50
CA GLN A 2 -13.38 -6.00 -8.11
C GLN A 2 -12.13 -5.10 -8.07
N PRO A 3 -12.12 -4.07 -7.20
CA PRO A 3 -10.94 -3.24 -7.01
C PRO A 3 -9.77 -4.05 -6.41
N VAL A 4 -8.55 -3.67 -6.77
CA VAL A 4 -7.32 -4.29 -6.28
C VAL A 4 -6.59 -3.33 -5.36
N LEU A 5 -6.12 -3.84 -4.23
CA LEU A 5 -5.24 -3.14 -3.30
C LEU A 5 -3.91 -3.91 -3.26
N PHE A 6 -2.81 -3.20 -3.48
CA PHE A 6 -1.47 -3.80 -3.42
C PHE A 6 -0.78 -3.49 -2.10
N ASP A 7 0.07 -4.41 -1.69
CA ASP A 7 1.05 -4.23 -0.61
C ASP A 7 2.20 -3.31 -1.05
N SER A 8 2.93 -2.72 -0.09
CA SER A 8 4.09 -1.86 -0.37
C SER A 8 5.15 -2.57 -1.19
N SER A 9 5.36 -3.88 -1.01
CA SER A 9 6.33 -4.67 -1.77
C SER A 9 6.11 -4.62 -3.30
N ILE A 10 4.86 -4.63 -3.75
CA ILE A 10 4.50 -4.55 -5.17
C ILE A 10 4.80 -3.16 -5.73
N TYR A 11 4.47 -2.11 -4.97
CA TYR A 11 4.81 -0.74 -5.36
C TYR A 11 6.32 -0.51 -5.37
N ILE A 12 7.07 -1.02 -4.38
CA ILE A 12 8.53 -0.93 -4.35
C ILE A 12 9.13 -1.60 -5.57
N THR A 13 8.63 -2.78 -5.94
CA THR A 13 9.09 -3.52 -7.13
C THR A 13 8.84 -2.71 -8.40
N ALA A 14 7.64 -2.14 -8.55
CA ALA A 14 7.30 -1.28 -9.69
C ALA A 14 8.15 0.00 -9.72
N LEU A 15 8.30 0.71 -8.60
CA LEU A 15 9.05 1.96 -8.53
C LEU A 15 10.55 1.76 -8.82
N ARG A 16 11.12 0.60 -8.47
CA ARG A 16 12.50 0.23 -8.84
C ARG A 16 12.68 0.04 -10.35
N THR A 17 11.62 -0.27 -11.09
CA THR A 17 11.66 -0.35 -12.56
C THR A 17 11.56 1.01 -13.26
N GLY A 18 11.45 2.11 -12.50
CA GLY A 18 11.48 3.47 -13.07
C GLY A 18 10.21 3.83 -13.84
N ASP A 19 10.37 4.43 -15.02
CA ASP A 19 9.27 4.99 -15.83
C ASP A 19 8.20 3.97 -16.26
N GLU A 20 8.50 2.67 -16.20
CA GLU A 20 7.54 1.59 -16.48
C GLU A 20 6.64 1.23 -15.30
N ALA A 21 6.84 1.81 -14.10
CA ALA A 21 6.10 1.45 -12.89
C ALA A 21 4.57 1.47 -13.08
N ALA A 22 4.05 2.51 -13.73
CA ALA A 22 2.61 2.65 -13.98
C ALA A 22 2.08 1.61 -14.98
N LEU A 23 2.88 1.24 -15.98
CA LEU A 23 2.55 0.19 -16.95
C LEU A 23 2.59 -1.19 -16.29
N SER A 24 3.61 -1.45 -15.47
CA SER A 24 3.75 -2.69 -14.70
C SER A 24 2.58 -2.90 -13.75
N LEU A 25 2.16 -1.87 -12.99
CA LEU A 25 0.99 -1.96 -12.10
C LEU A 25 -0.31 -2.20 -12.88
N ARG A 26 -0.49 -1.55 -14.03
CA ARG A 26 -1.66 -1.77 -14.90
C ARG A 26 -1.72 -3.18 -15.47
N ARG A 27 -0.58 -3.78 -15.82
CA ARG A 27 -0.52 -5.17 -16.30
C ARG A 27 -0.85 -6.18 -15.20
N LEU A 28 -0.59 -5.86 -13.94
CA LEU A 28 -0.91 -6.74 -12.80
C LEU A 28 -2.41 -6.74 -12.46
N ALA A 29 -3.12 -5.66 -12.76
CA ALA A 29 -4.55 -5.50 -12.50
C ALA A 29 -5.29 -5.14 -13.79
N VAL A 30 -5.16 -5.99 -14.82
CA VAL A 30 -5.84 -5.79 -16.11
C VAL A 30 -7.35 -5.65 -15.84
N ASP A 31 -7.91 -4.54 -16.34
CA ASP A 31 -9.31 -4.14 -16.24
C ASP A 31 -9.83 -3.82 -14.80
N SER A 32 -9.01 -3.96 -13.75
CA SER A 32 -9.42 -3.67 -12.37
C SER A 32 -8.92 -2.30 -11.87
N PRO A 33 -9.76 -1.50 -11.19
CA PRO A 33 -9.30 -0.25 -10.59
C PRO A 33 -8.34 -0.55 -9.43
N ILE A 34 -7.12 0.00 -9.51
CA ILE A 34 -6.11 -0.09 -8.45
C ILE A 34 -6.38 1.01 -7.42
N TRP A 35 -6.34 0.65 -6.14
CA TRP A 35 -6.43 1.53 -4.98
C TRP A 35 -5.12 1.53 -4.19
N LEU A 36 -4.87 2.62 -3.46
CA LEU A 36 -3.72 2.79 -2.59
C LEU A 36 -4.19 2.95 -1.14
N SER A 37 -3.65 2.18 -0.21
CA SER A 37 -3.92 2.36 1.23
C SER A 37 -3.03 3.46 1.80
N ALA A 38 -3.58 4.28 2.70
CA ALA A 38 -2.81 5.26 3.46
C ALA A 38 -1.69 4.62 4.32
N VAL A 39 -1.90 3.37 4.79
CA VAL A 39 -0.87 2.60 5.51
C VAL A 39 0.28 2.23 4.57
N VAL A 40 -0.04 1.76 3.37
CA VAL A 40 0.97 1.44 2.35
C VAL A 40 1.72 2.69 1.91
N LEU A 41 1.04 3.83 1.78
CA LEU A 41 1.68 5.11 1.50
C LEU A 41 2.66 5.53 2.61
N GLU A 42 2.30 5.33 3.89
CA GLU A 42 3.16 5.58 5.04
C GLU A 42 4.42 4.69 5.01
N GLU A 43 4.28 3.39 4.76
CA GLU A 43 5.40 2.47 4.59
C GLU A 43 6.35 2.89 3.45
N LEU A 44 5.78 3.33 2.31
CA LEU A 44 6.57 3.83 1.19
C LEU A 44 7.34 5.10 1.54
N TYR A 45 6.73 6.02 2.31
CA TYR A 45 7.41 7.22 2.80
C TYR A 45 8.52 6.88 3.81
N ALA A 46 8.30 5.89 4.67
CA ALA A 46 9.31 5.42 5.61
C ALA A 46 10.52 4.79 4.89
N GLY A 47 10.29 4.09 3.78
CA GLY A 47 11.34 3.39 3.02
C GLY A 47 12.06 4.21 1.94
N ILE A 48 11.58 5.40 1.56
CA ILE A 48 12.12 6.14 0.41
C ILE A 48 13.30 7.06 0.76
N ALA A 49 14.35 7.03 -0.06
CA ALA A 49 15.47 7.98 0.05
C ALA A 49 15.03 9.41 -0.31
N PRO A 50 15.63 10.47 0.28
CA PRO A 50 15.22 11.86 0.04
C PRO A 50 15.19 12.26 -1.45
N ARG A 51 16.13 11.75 -2.25
CA ARG A 51 16.20 12.02 -3.70
C ARG A 51 15.01 11.48 -4.48
N GLY A 52 14.37 10.41 -4.00
CA GLY A 52 13.23 9.76 -4.65
C GLY A 52 11.86 10.28 -4.20
N ARG A 53 11.79 11.13 -3.16
CA ARG A 53 10.52 11.56 -2.54
C ARG A 53 9.55 12.18 -3.53
N HIS A 54 10.04 13.01 -4.45
CA HIS A 54 9.22 13.69 -5.46
C HIS A 54 8.44 12.71 -6.38
N VAL A 55 8.98 11.51 -6.61
CA VAL A 55 8.29 10.45 -7.39
C VAL A 55 7.10 9.92 -6.60
N LEU A 56 7.28 9.65 -5.31
CA LEU A 56 6.21 9.17 -4.43
C LEU A 56 5.12 10.23 -4.23
N GLU A 57 5.50 11.50 -4.05
CA GLU A 57 4.53 12.60 -3.97
C GLU A 57 3.72 12.78 -5.26
N ARG A 58 4.33 12.57 -6.43
CA ARG A 58 3.60 12.56 -7.71
C ARG A 58 2.61 11.41 -7.76
N PHE A 59 3.05 10.23 -7.34
CA PHE A 59 2.24 9.03 -7.30
C PHE A 59 1.03 9.20 -6.37
N GLU A 60 1.23 9.72 -5.17
CA GLU A 60 0.18 10.07 -4.21
C GLU A 60 -0.86 11.01 -4.85
N ARG A 61 -0.42 12.11 -5.47
CA ARG A 61 -1.31 13.06 -6.15
C ARG A 61 -2.15 12.41 -7.25
N ASP A 62 -1.59 11.45 -7.99
CA ASP A 62 -2.32 10.76 -9.05
C ASP A 62 -3.46 9.88 -8.48
N PHE A 63 -3.23 9.18 -7.36
CA PHE A 63 -4.27 8.42 -6.66
C PHE A 63 -5.30 9.31 -5.97
N GLU A 64 -4.87 10.44 -5.40
CA GLU A 64 -5.75 11.41 -4.75
C GLU A 64 -6.71 12.03 -5.77
N LYS A 65 -6.19 12.49 -6.93
CA LYS A 65 -7.01 13.01 -8.04
C LYS A 65 -8.03 11.98 -8.54
N ALA A 66 -7.64 10.71 -8.58
CA ALA A 66 -8.53 9.62 -8.95
C ALA A 66 -9.55 9.24 -7.85
N ARG A 67 -9.43 9.82 -6.63
CA ARG A 67 -10.18 9.44 -5.42
C ARG A 67 -10.03 7.95 -5.08
N ARG A 68 -8.81 7.42 -5.20
CA ARG A 68 -8.47 6.01 -5.00
C ARG A 68 -7.51 5.76 -3.84
N ILE A 69 -7.50 6.66 -2.86
CA ILE A 69 -6.81 6.45 -1.59
C ILE A 69 -7.81 5.93 -0.57
N LEU A 70 -7.52 4.76 0.01
CA LEU A 70 -8.25 4.19 1.14
C LEU A 70 -7.61 4.65 2.45
N VAL A 71 -8.38 5.36 3.26
CA VAL A 71 -7.98 5.79 4.60
C VAL A 71 -8.67 4.87 5.61
N PRO A 72 -7.93 4.05 6.37
CA PRO A 72 -8.54 3.20 7.38
C PRO A 72 -9.25 4.03 8.46
N ASN A 73 -10.47 3.63 8.78
CA ASN A 73 -11.24 4.23 9.86
C ASN A 73 -11.04 3.47 11.18
N LEU A 74 -11.69 3.94 12.25
CA LEU A 74 -11.62 3.32 13.57
C LEU A 74 -11.98 1.82 13.57
N ASN A 75 -12.98 1.42 12.77
CA ASN A 75 -13.37 0.02 12.70
C ASN A 75 -12.26 -0.81 12.03
N ASP A 76 -11.65 -0.34 10.95
CA ASP A 76 -10.55 -1.06 10.29
C ASP A 76 -9.41 -1.32 11.28
N TRP A 77 -8.99 -0.30 12.04
CA TRP A 77 -8.00 -0.43 13.09
C TRP A 77 -8.41 -1.41 14.20
N THR A 78 -9.67 -1.35 14.63
CA THR A 78 -10.21 -2.24 15.65
C THR A 78 -10.22 -3.70 15.18
N GLN A 79 -10.61 -3.96 13.94
CA GLN A 79 -10.61 -5.32 13.39
C GLN A 79 -9.18 -5.85 13.22
N THR A 80 -8.25 -5.02 12.76
CA THR A 80 -6.83 -5.37 12.68
C THR A 80 -6.28 -5.76 14.06
N GLY A 81 -6.57 -4.98 15.11
CA GLY A 81 -6.17 -5.31 16.48
C GLY A 81 -6.72 -6.67 16.96
N LYS A 82 -7.98 -6.99 16.65
CA LYS A 82 -8.57 -8.30 16.96
C LYS A 82 -7.89 -9.44 16.20
N VAL A 83 -7.51 -9.22 14.94
CA VAL A 83 -6.76 -10.20 14.15
C VAL A 83 -5.37 -10.42 14.74
N LEU A 84 -4.66 -9.35 15.10
CA LEU A 84 -3.35 -9.43 15.75
C LEU A 84 -3.41 -10.20 17.07
N ALA A 85 -4.43 -9.94 17.91
CA ALA A 85 -4.65 -10.67 19.16
C ALA A 85 -4.83 -12.18 18.93
N ARG A 86 -5.55 -12.56 17.86
CA ARG A 86 -5.70 -13.98 17.47
C ARG A 86 -4.39 -14.60 16.99
N LEU A 87 -3.58 -13.86 16.24
CA LEU A 87 -2.27 -14.32 15.79
C LEU A 87 -1.31 -14.50 16.97
N ALA A 88 -1.29 -13.55 17.90
CA ALA A 88 -0.47 -13.63 19.11
C ALA A 88 -0.87 -14.81 20.00
N ALA A 89 -2.17 -15.07 20.18
CA ALA A 89 -2.66 -16.24 20.91
C ALA A 89 -2.24 -17.58 20.27
N LYS A 90 -1.95 -17.58 18.96
CA LYS A 90 -1.54 -18.77 18.21
C LYS A 90 -0.02 -18.96 18.17
N TYR A 91 0.76 -17.88 18.09
CA TYR A 91 2.19 -17.93 17.76
C TYR A 91 3.12 -17.31 18.83
N ASP A 92 2.58 -16.83 19.95
CA ASP A 92 3.23 -16.00 20.97
C ASP A 92 3.66 -14.62 20.46
N TYR A 93 3.48 -13.58 21.31
CA TYR A 93 3.64 -12.17 20.93
C TYR A 93 5.07 -11.82 20.48
N GLU A 94 6.09 -12.49 21.05
CA GLU A 94 7.50 -12.18 20.78
C GLU A 94 7.96 -12.49 19.35
N LYS A 95 7.14 -13.17 18.54
CA LYS A 95 7.48 -13.50 17.15
C LYS A 95 6.88 -12.55 16.11
N ILE A 96 6.13 -11.54 16.53
CA ILE A 96 5.31 -10.70 15.63
C ILE A 96 5.81 -9.25 15.55
N GLY A 97 6.77 -8.85 16.41
CA GLY A 97 7.33 -7.50 16.48
C GLY A 97 8.66 -7.35 15.75
#